data_AF-A0A9E1UZU0-F1
#
_entry.id   AF-A0A9E1UZU0-F1
#
_cell.length_a   1.000
_cell.length_b   1.000
_cell.length_c   1.000
_cell.angle_alpha   90.00
_cell.angle_beta   90.00
_cell.angle_gamma   90.00
#
_symmetry.space_group_name_H-M   'P 1'
#
loop_
_entity.id
_entity.type
_entity.pdbx_description
1 polymer ?
#
loop_
_entity_poly.entity_id
_entity_poly.type
_entity_poly.pdbx_seq_one_letter_code
_entity_poly.pdbx_strand_id
1 'polypeptide(L)' 'MSNPETYIVNEKELKCLNCGENLFYAHDVKLNKSLFVFLDIEMFSKGGKAFVCDNCGYKHEFYT' A
#
# COMPACT_ATOMS: atom_id res chain seq x y z
N MET A 1 1.09 -9.72 -15.90
CA MET A 1 1.92 -8.88 -15.02
C MET A 1 1.33 -7.49 -15.08
N SER A 2 1.04 -6.88 -13.93
CA SER A 2 0.62 -5.47 -13.88
C SER A 2 1.80 -4.61 -14.34
N ASN A 3 1.57 -3.58 -15.14
CA ASN A 3 2.61 -2.60 -15.43
C ASN A 3 2.72 -1.61 -14.26
N PRO A 4 3.90 -1.04 -14.01
CA PRO A 4 4.01 0.00 -13.00
C PRO A 4 3.34 1.28 -13.49
N GLU A 5 2.64 1.96 -12.58
CA GLU A 5 1.85 3.16 -12.86
C GLU A 5 2.15 4.27 -11.85
N THR A 6 1.78 5.50 -12.19
CA THR A 6 1.84 6.65 -11.28
C THR A 6 0.57 6.73 -10.43
N TYR A 7 0.70 7.12 -9.16
CA TYR A 7 -0.44 7.21 -8.24
C TYR A 7 -0.52 8.57 -7.56
N ILE A 8 -1.75 8.99 -7.24
CA ILE A 8 -2.04 10.18 -6.44
C ILE A 8 -2.52 9.73 -5.06
N VAL A 9 -1.88 10.22 -4.00
CA VAL A 9 -2.24 9.97 -2.60
C VAL A 9 -2.43 11.32 -1.91
N ASN A 10 -3.58 11.53 -1.27
CA ASN A 10 -3.94 12.81 -0.63
C ASN A 10 -3.69 14.03 -1.55
N GLU A 11 -4.19 13.95 -2.79
CA GLU A 11 -4.07 15.00 -3.82
C GLU A 11 -2.63 15.32 -4.26
N LYS A 12 -1.65 14.49 -3.90
CA LYS A 12 -0.25 14.64 -4.28
C LYS A 12 0.22 13.41 -5.06
N GLU A 13 1.05 13.63 -6.07
CA GLU A 13 1.74 12.54 -6.76
C GLU A 13 2.65 11.79 -5.78
N LEU A 14 2.51 10.47 -5.75
CA LEU A 14 3.35 9.61 -4.94
C LEU A 14 4.76 9.60 -5.53
N LYS A 15 5.74 9.91 -4.68
CA LYS A 15 7.17 9.77 -5.00
C LYS A 15 7.86 8.85 -4.02
N CYS A 16 8.80 8.08 -4.50
CA CYS A 16 9.52 7.13 -3.69
C CYS A 16 10.36 7.89 -2.65
N LEU A 17 10.18 7.57 -1.36
CA LEU A 17 10.94 8.23 -0.28
C LEU A 17 12.42 7.85 -0.30
N ASN A 18 12.78 6.77 -0.99
CA ASN A 18 14.15 6.26 -1.07
C ASN A 18 14.90 6.76 -2.32
N CYS A 19 14.30 6.70 -3.52
CA CYS A 19 14.98 7.07 -4.77
C CYS A 19 14.31 8.20 -5.57
N GLY A 20 13.13 8.69 -5.16
CA GLY A 20 12.42 9.76 -5.85
C GLY A 20 11.60 9.37 -7.10
N GLU A 21 11.64 8.09 -7.52
CA GLU A 21 10.84 7.54 -8.63
C GLU A 21 9.33 7.70 -8.41
N ASN A 22 8.54 7.78 -9.49
CA ASN A 22 7.08 7.95 -9.43
C ASN A 22 6.28 6.76 -9.99
N LEU A 23 6.95 5.72 -10.48
CA LEU A 23 6.33 4.47 -10.95
C LEU A 23 6.29 3.39 -9.87
N PHE A 24 5.11 2.79 -9.69
CA PHE A 24 4.87 1.78 -8.65
C PHE A 24 4.02 0.61 -9.13
N TYR A 25 4.21 -0.55 -8.50
CA TYR A 25 3.26 -1.65 -8.50
C TYR A 25 2.31 -1.50 -7.31
N ALA A 26 1.00 -1.40 -7.59
CA ALA A 26 -0.01 -1.37 -6.54
C ALA A 26 -0.46 -2.76 -6.12
N HIS A 27 -0.59 -2.94 -4.81
CA HIS A 27 -1.13 -4.15 -4.19
C HIS A 27 -2.15 -3.76 -3.12
N ASP A 28 -3.32 -4.40 -3.15
CA ASP A 28 -4.27 -4.28 -2.04
C ASP A 28 -3.77 -5.13 -0.87
N VAL A 29 -3.61 -4.49 0.29
CA VAL A 29 -3.20 -5.16 1.52
C VAL A 29 -4.41 -5.30 2.41
N LYS A 30 -4.85 -6.54 2.59
CA LYS A 30 -5.77 -6.88 3.68
C LYS A 30 -4.93 -7.07 4.93
N LEU A 31 -5.20 -6.27 5.96
CA LEU A 31 -4.69 -6.53 7.31
C LEU A 31 -5.38 -7.80 7.83
N ASN A 32 -4.86 -8.96 7.41
CA ASN A 32 -5.26 -10.25 7.95
C ASN A 32 -4.67 -10.34 9.35
N LYS A 33 -5.35 -9.75 10.33
CA LYS A 33 -5.06 -9.97 11.73
C LYS A 33 -5.50 -11.39 12.10
N SER A 34 -4.76 -12.39 11.66
CA SER A 34 -4.85 -13.76 12.20
C SER A 34 -4.62 -13.77 13.73
N LEU A 35 -4.02 -12.71 14.29
CA LEU A 35 -3.89 -12.48 15.73
C LEU A 35 -5.11 -11.85 16.43
N PHE A 36 -6.15 -11.38 15.73
CA PHE A 36 -7.34 -10.74 16.35
C PHE A 36 -8.59 -11.62 16.38
N VAL A 37 -8.49 -12.88 15.97
CA VAL A 37 -9.61 -13.86 16.01
C VAL A 37 -10.10 -14.14 17.44
N PHE A 38 -9.40 -13.68 18.48
CA PHE A 38 -9.80 -13.84 19.88
C PHE A 38 -10.70 -12.72 20.45
N LEU A 39 -10.93 -11.61 19.74
CA LEU A 39 -11.84 -10.56 20.18
C LEU A 39 -12.72 -10.10 19.02
N ASP A 40 -13.96 -10.56 19.04
CA ASP A 40 -15.26 -10.05 18.55
C ASP A 40 -15.32 -8.67 17.81
N ILE A 41 -14.37 -8.37 16.92
CA ILE A 41 -14.20 -7.07 16.25
C ILE A 41 -13.91 -7.29 14.75
N GLU A 42 -14.68 -8.16 14.10
CA GLU A 42 -14.58 -8.41 12.64
C GLU A 42 -15.09 -7.23 11.79
N MET A 43 -15.78 -6.24 12.38
CA MET A 43 -16.40 -5.14 11.62
C MET A 43 -15.46 -3.96 11.29
N PHE A 44 -14.19 -4.01 11.73
CA PHE A 44 -13.20 -2.91 11.55
C PHE A 44 -11.91 -3.35 10.84
N SER A 45 -11.97 -4.33 9.92
CA SER A 45 -10.81 -4.68 9.11
C SER A 45 -10.45 -3.52 8.16
N LYS A 46 -9.57 -2.63 8.62
CA LYS A 46 -9.01 -1.54 7.80
C LYS A 46 -8.28 -2.14 6.60
N GLY A 47 -8.75 -1.79 5.40
CA GLY A 47 -8.03 -2.08 4.16
C GLY A 47 -6.84 -1.13 4.01
N GLY A 48 -5.74 -1.61 3.45
CA GLY A 48 -4.60 -0.78 3.07
C GLY A 48 -4.27 -0.92 1.59
N LYS A 49 -3.57 0.06 1.03
CA LYS A 49 -2.90 -0.05 -0.26
C LYS A 49 -1.40 0.01 -0.05
N ALA A 50 -0.69 -0.92 -0.67
CA ALA A 50 0.76 -0.88 -0.77
C ALA A 50 1.17 -0.50 -2.20
N PHE A 51 2.17 0.36 -2.31
CA PHE A 51 2.79 0.76 -3.56
C PHE A 51 4.28 0.42 -3.49
N VAL A 52 4.74 -0.47 -4.36
CA VAL A 52 6.14 -0.91 -4.42
C VAL A 52 6.82 -0.18 -5.57
N CYS A 53 7.89 0.56 -5.28
CA CYS A 53 8.64 1.30 -6.28
C CYS A 53 9.25 0.35 -7.32
N ASP A 54 9.02 0.61 -8.61
CA ASP A 54 9.56 -0.20 -9.70
C ASP A 54 11.11 -0.16 -9.77
N ASN A 55 11.70 0.98 -9.43
CA ASN A 55 13.14 1.19 -9.53
C ASN A 55 13.93 0.58 -8.35
N CYS A 56 13.54 0.85 -7.10
CA CYS A 56 14.31 0.42 -5.92
C CYS A 56 13.62 -0.62 -5.02
N GLY A 57 12.39 -1.02 -5.34
CA GLY A 57 11.64 -2.01 -4.55
C GLY A 57 11.13 -1.50 -3.19
N TYR A 58 11.35 -0.22 -2.85
CA TYR A 58 10.86 0.34 -1.60
C TYR A 58 9.32 0.34 -1.55
N LYS A 59 8.77 -0.16 -0.45
CA LYS A 59 7.32 -0.34 -0.27
C LYS A 59 6.73 0.80 0.58
N HIS A 60 5.73 1.46 0.03
CA HIS A 60 4.90 2.45 0.72
C HIS A 60 3.58 1.82 1.11
N GLU A 61 3.19 1.88 2.37
CA GLU A 61 1.91 1.33 2.86
C GLU A 61 1.03 2.45 3.39
N PHE A 62 -0.20 2.52 2.88
CA PHE A 62 -1.20 3.49 3.30
C PHE A 62 -2.42 2.74 3.81
N TYR A 63 -2.88 3.08 5.02
CA TYR A 63 -4.03 2.47 5.66
C TYR A 63 -5.13 3.52 5.81
N THR A 64 -6.39 3.13 5.57
CA THR A 64 -7.59 3.95 5.83
C THR A 64 -8.24 3.53 7.15
#